data_AF-A0A1B7ZCU0-F1
#
_entry.id   AF-A0A1B7ZCU0-F1
#
_cell.length_a   1.000
_cell.length_b   1.000
_cell.length_c   1.000
_cell.angle_alpha   90.00
_cell.angle_beta   90.00
_cell.angle_gamma   90.00
#
_symmetry.space_group_name_H-M   'P 1'
#
loop_
_entity.id
_entity.type
_entity.pdbx_description
1 polymer ?
#
loop_
_entity_poly.entity_id
_entity_poly.type
_entity_poly.pdbx_seq_one_letter_code
_entity_poly.pdbx_strand_id
1 'polypeptide(L)'
;SSCIEPFVVETVDFNSALVIEATITDENKNQEILVSRTFALDTTGIYGERGAHVSVTDTNGAVYDFEESEEGKYISNVSFAAQAGLGYSLSVTTVDGSVYSSDEVVTPQPTQIDNLYAERDFKDGEVNEGIFIYVDSEDLTNSNEYYRYVYEETYKIIAPYWSPLDAYVISRVVPDIRVGTFDREEDERICYNTVTSKNVIQIEASNYNNNRINKFSIRFIDRDNTILASRYSILVKQFVESRAAFNYYETLQSLSDSESSLYQVQTGFIEGNLHSVTNKNENVIGFFQVSSSAEKRIFFEFEDYFPGEDPPSYDCELLTPQLKNIGGSEGYLIYGIDKDLFTFYNETEPPNVDTPFVMAYPNSCGDCTVLGSNVVPDFWVED
;
A
#
# COMPACT_ATOMS: atom_id res chain seq x y z
N SER A 1 14.58 50.94 -8.51
CA SER A 1 14.72 49.51 -8.84
C SER A 1 15.12 48.80 -7.57
N SER A 2 14.24 47.95 -7.05
CA SER A 2 14.57 47.05 -5.95
C SER A 2 15.04 45.76 -6.60
N CYS A 3 16.35 45.51 -6.58
CA CYS A 3 16.88 44.18 -6.89
C CYS A 3 16.84 43.39 -5.60
N ILE A 4 16.06 42.31 -5.61
CA ILE A 4 16.14 41.26 -4.60
C ILE A 4 17.39 40.46 -4.95
N GLU A 5 18.37 40.42 -4.05
CA GLU A 5 19.54 39.55 -4.23
C GLU A 5 19.10 38.09 -4.15
N PRO A 6 19.52 37.23 -5.10
CA PRO A 6 19.20 35.81 -5.05
C PRO A 6 19.87 35.19 -3.82
N PHE A 7 19.05 34.55 -2.99
CA PHE A 7 19.52 33.73 -1.88
C PHE A 7 20.27 32.51 -2.44
N VAL A 8 21.57 32.44 -2.16
CA VAL A 8 22.37 31.25 -2.45
C VAL A 8 22.15 30.30 -1.28
N VAL A 9 21.45 29.19 -1.53
CA VAL A 9 21.34 28.11 -0.56
C VAL A 9 22.75 27.54 -0.41
N GLU A 10 23.37 27.71 0.77
CA GLU A 10 24.58 26.97 1.11
C GLU A 10 24.21 25.48 1.10
N THR A 11 24.79 24.73 0.16
CA THR A 11 24.65 23.27 0.12
C THR A 11 25.28 22.72 1.39
N VAL A 12 24.44 22.33 2.36
CA VAL A 12 24.87 21.55 3.51
C VAL A 12 25.47 20.25 2.96
N ASP A 13 26.69 19.90 3.38
CA ASP A 13 27.31 18.63 3.01
C ASP A 13 26.33 17.49 3.32
N PHE A 14 25.85 16.80 2.27
CA PHE A 14 24.95 15.68 2.41
C PHE A 14 25.75 14.46 2.85
N ASN A 15 25.64 14.11 4.13
CA ASN A 15 26.16 12.84 4.63
C ASN A 15 25.08 11.77 4.45
N SER A 16 25.31 10.86 3.49
CA SER A 16 24.45 9.70 3.31
C SER A 16 24.45 8.85 4.59
N ALA A 17 23.26 8.47 5.04
CA ALA A 17 23.04 7.63 6.21
C ALA A 17 22.44 6.30 5.75
N LEU A 18 22.85 5.21 6.40
CA LEU A 18 22.22 3.91 6.18
C LEU A 18 20.82 3.91 6.79
N VAL A 19 19.85 3.40 6.04
CA VAL A 19 18.46 3.21 6.45
C VAL A 19 18.18 1.72 6.49
N ILE A 20 17.76 1.19 7.64
CA ILE A 20 17.44 -0.23 7.80
C ILE A 20 16.01 -0.37 8.34
N GLU A 21 15.17 -1.10 7.61
CA GLU A 21 13.86 -1.54 8.08
C GLU A 21 13.89 -3.05 8.28
N ALA A 22 13.79 -3.48 9.53
CA ALA A 22 13.96 -4.89 9.88
C ALA A 22 12.93 -5.30 10.93
N THR A 23 12.00 -6.17 10.52
CA THR A 23 10.98 -6.75 11.41
C THR A 23 11.06 -8.26 11.31
N ILE A 24 11.48 -8.90 12.39
CA ILE A 24 11.45 -10.36 12.51
C ILE A 24 10.17 -10.75 13.25
N THR A 25 9.43 -11.73 12.72
CA THR A 25 8.20 -12.21 13.37
C THR A 25 8.32 -13.64 13.89
N ASP A 26 7.36 -14.03 14.72
CA ASP A 26 7.15 -15.40 15.19
C ASP A 26 6.45 -16.31 14.16
N GLU A 27 6.20 -15.80 12.95
CA GLU A 27 5.71 -16.57 11.82
C GLU A 27 6.86 -17.35 11.18
N ASN A 28 6.71 -18.65 10.97
CA ASN A 28 7.76 -19.48 10.36
C ASN A 28 7.80 -19.28 8.84
N LYS A 29 8.59 -18.31 8.39
CA LYS A 29 8.79 -17.95 6.98
C LYS A 29 10.21 -17.49 6.72
N ASN A 30 10.56 -17.28 5.46
CA ASN A 30 11.75 -16.51 5.13
C ASN A 30 11.48 -15.05 5.50
N GLN A 31 12.22 -14.55 6.49
CA GLN A 31 12.14 -13.18 6.97
C GLN A 31 12.80 -12.21 5.98
N GLU A 32 12.38 -10.96 6.02
CA GLU A 32 12.81 -9.90 5.09
C GLU A 32 13.39 -8.71 5.84
N ILE A 33 14.47 -8.14 5.30
CA ILE A 33 15.12 -6.93 5.80
C ILE A 33 15.40 -6.01 4.61
N LEU A 34 15.03 -4.73 4.75
CA LEU A 34 15.35 -3.70 3.77
C LEU A 34 16.52 -2.88 4.26
N VAL A 35 17.53 -2.73 3.42
CA VAL A 35 18.73 -1.92 3.66
C VAL A 35 18.88 -0.96 2.48
N SER A 36 18.90 0.33 2.78
CA SER A 36 19.03 1.39 1.78
C SER A 36 19.89 2.52 2.30
N ARG A 37 20.14 3.53 1.47
CA ARG A 37 20.83 4.75 1.87
C ARG A 37 20.00 5.98 1.58
N THR A 38 20.10 6.97 2.46
CA THR A 38 19.56 8.29 2.15
C THR A 38 20.29 8.88 0.94
N PHE A 39 19.54 9.65 0.16
CA PHE A 39 20.02 10.34 -1.03
C PHE A 39 19.61 11.81 -1.01
N ALA A 40 20.32 12.65 -1.77
CA ALA A 40 20.02 14.07 -1.86
C ALA A 40 18.71 14.29 -2.64
N LEU A 41 17.95 15.34 -2.28
CA LEU A 41 16.62 15.61 -2.83
C LEU A 41 16.56 15.78 -4.35
N ASP A 42 17.68 16.13 -4.99
CA ASP A 42 17.82 16.31 -6.43
C ASP A 42 18.17 15.01 -7.19
N THR A 43 18.35 13.90 -6.47
CA THR A 43 18.61 12.60 -7.07
C THR A 43 17.30 11.85 -7.35
N THR A 44 17.26 11.18 -8.49
CA THR A 44 16.16 10.29 -8.88
C THR A 44 16.54 8.84 -8.61
N GLY A 45 15.67 8.08 -7.94
CA GLY A 45 15.83 6.65 -7.67
C GLY A 45 15.82 6.27 -6.18
N ILE A 46 15.45 5.02 -5.88
CA ILE A 46 15.64 4.39 -4.57
C ILE A 46 16.98 3.67 -4.62
N TYR A 47 17.88 3.94 -3.68
CA TYR A 47 19.21 3.33 -3.62
C TYR A 47 19.26 2.29 -2.51
N GLY A 48 18.86 1.07 -2.84
CA GLY A 48 19.07 -0.09 -1.99
C GLY A 48 20.56 -0.36 -1.80
N GLU A 49 20.98 -0.69 -0.60
CA GLU A 49 22.36 -1.07 -0.33
C GLU A 49 22.59 -2.47 -0.90
N ARG A 50 23.51 -2.61 -1.85
CA ARG A 50 23.78 -3.86 -2.55
C ARG A 50 24.97 -4.63 -1.97
N GLY A 51 24.90 -5.95 -2.03
CA GLY A 51 26.01 -6.84 -1.68
C GLY A 51 26.45 -6.79 -0.21
N ALA A 52 25.61 -6.25 0.69
CA ALA A 52 25.88 -6.29 2.11
C ALA A 52 25.73 -7.72 2.66
N HIS A 53 26.50 -8.04 3.69
CA HIS A 53 26.28 -9.24 4.47
C HIS A 53 25.34 -8.91 5.63
N VAL A 54 24.15 -9.50 5.61
CA VAL A 54 23.09 -9.27 6.60
C VAL A 54 22.85 -10.57 7.37
N SER A 55 22.85 -10.47 8.70
CA SER A 55 22.57 -11.62 9.58
C SER A 55 21.81 -11.21 10.83
N VAL A 56 20.97 -12.11 11.34
CA VAL A 56 20.32 -11.97 12.64
C VAL A 56 20.85 -13.07 13.56
N THR A 57 21.23 -12.73 14.78
CA THR A 57 21.72 -13.69 15.78
C THR A 57 20.78 -13.73 16.97
N ASP A 58 20.44 -14.93 17.46
CA ASP A 58 19.67 -15.10 18.68
C ASP A 58 20.56 -15.25 19.93
N THR A 59 19.98 -15.09 21.12
CA THR A 59 20.72 -15.21 22.40
C THR A 59 21.20 -16.63 22.72
N ASN A 60 20.77 -17.64 21.97
CA ASN A 60 21.31 -19.01 22.04
C ASN A 60 22.53 -19.20 21.11
N GLY A 61 22.85 -18.22 20.28
CA GLY A 61 23.97 -18.22 19.34
C GLY A 61 23.64 -18.80 17.96
N ALA A 62 22.37 -19.02 17.63
CA ALA A 62 22.00 -19.35 16.25
C ALA A 62 22.11 -18.09 15.37
N VAL A 63 22.65 -18.26 14.16
CA VAL A 63 22.84 -17.18 13.18
C VAL A 63 21.98 -17.49 11.96
N TYR A 64 21.19 -16.51 11.55
CA TYR A 64 20.33 -16.55 10.38
C TYR A 64 20.89 -15.59 9.34
N ASP A 65 21.52 -16.12 8.31
CA ASP A 65 22.06 -15.34 7.19
C ASP A 65 20.96 -14.96 6.19
N PHE A 66 21.11 -13.79 5.57
CA PHE A 66 20.21 -13.27 4.56
C PHE A 66 20.97 -13.03 3.25
N GLU A 67 20.30 -13.30 2.13
CA GLU A 67 20.78 -13.08 0.77
C GLU A 67 19.98 -11.98 0.09
N GLU A 68 20.66 -11.16 -0.71
CA GLU A 68 20.03 -10.10 -1.51
C GLU A 68 19.16 -10.73 -2.61
N SER A 69 17.85 -10.47 -2.55
CA SER A 69 16.88 -10.91 -3.56
C SER A 69 16.64 -9.86 -4.63
N GLU A 70 16.57 -8.59 -4.20
CA GLU A 70 16.42 -7.41 -5.05
C GLU A 70 17.26 -6.28 -4.45
N GLU A 71 17.46 -5.19 -5.19
CA GLU A 71 18.28 -4.08 -4.73
C GLU A 71 17.83 -3.55 -3.35
N GLY A 72 18.68 -3.77 -2.34
CA GLY A 72 18.41 -3.40 -0.95
C GLY A 72 17.44 -4.31 -0.19
N LYS A 73 16.91 -5.37 -0.81
CA LYS A 73 15.99 -6.33 -0.19
C LYS A 73 16.70 -7.65 0.10
N TYR A 74 16.82 -7.99 1.38
CA TYR A 74 17.51 -9.18 1.87
C TYR A 74 16.52 -10.16 2.46
N ILE A 75 16.60 -11.43 2.04
CA ILE A 75 15.72 -12.51 2.47
C ILE A 75 16.55 -13.58 3.17
N SER A 76 16.10 -14.03 4.35
CA SER A 76 16.79 -15.09 5.10
C SER A 76 16.92 -16.37 4.27
N ASN A 77 18.07 -17.03 4.37
CA ASN A 77 18.38 -18.26 3.62
C ASN A 77 17.54 -19.45 4.06
N VAL A 78 17.08 -19.44 5.31
CA VAL A 78 16.23 -20.46 5.90
C VAL A 78 15.00 -19.80 6.48
N SER A 79 13.86 -20.48 6.38
CA SER A 79 12.67 -20.04 7.10
C SER A 79 12.88 -20.23 8.61
N PHE A 80 12.53 -19.22 9.41
CA PHE A 80 12.57 -19.30 10.87
C PHE A 80 11.49 -18.43 11.49
N ALA A 81 11.20 -18.69 12.76
CA ALA A 81 10.26 -17.94 13.58
C ALA A 81 10.96 -17.46 14.86
N ALA A 82 10.75 -16.20 15.22
CA ALA A 82 11.17 -15.68 16.50
C ALA A 82 10.49 -16.45 17.65
N GLN A 83 11.28 -16.82 18.64
CA GLN A 83 10.81 -17.55 19.81
C GLN A 83 10.53 -16.58 20.97
N ALA A 84 9.30 -16.63 21.49
CA ALA A 84 8.88 -15.80 22.62
C ALA A 84 9.88 -15.86 23.79
N GLY A 85 10.30 -14.70 24.29
CA GLY A 85 11.29 -14.55 25.37
C GLY A 85 12.75 -14.69 24.94
N LEU A 86 13.05 -15.05 23.69
CA LEU A 86 14.41 -15.06 23.15
C LEU A 86 14.77 -13.68 22.57
N GLY A 87 16.02 -13.26 22.79
CA GLY A 87 16.57 -12.01 22.27
C GLY A 87 17.19 -12.22 20.89
N TYR A 88 17.08 -11.22 20.02
CA TYR A 88 17.71 -11.20 18.71
C TYR A 88 18.45 -9.88 18.49
N SER A 89 19.49 -9.91 17.68
CA SER A 89 20.20 -8.73 17.21
C SER A 89 20.52 -8.84 15.71
N LEU A 90 20.49 -7.70 15.03
CA LEU A 90 20.83 -7.56 13.62
C LEU A 90 22.29 -7.14 13.46
N SER A 91 22.99 -7.70 12.47
CA SER A 91 24.27 -7.21 11.98
C SER A 91 24.23 -7.01 10.47
N VAL A 92 24.72 -5.87 10.01
CA VAL A 92 24.88 -5.52 8.59
C VAL A 92 26.32 -5.11 8.35
N THR A 93 27.00 -5.78 7.43
CA THR A 93 28.35 -5.40 6.96
C THR A 93 28.28 -5.03 5.49
N THR A 94 28.53 -3.77 5.17
CA THR A 94 28.48 -3.23 3.81
C THR A 94 29.76 -3.57 3.03
N VAL A 95 29.72 -3.44 1.70
CA VAL A 95 30.83 -3.82 0.81
C VAL A 95 32.10 -3.00 1.08
N ASP A 96 31.95 -1.76 1.53
CA ASP A 96 33.05 -0.88 1.93
C ASP A 96 33.68 -1.25 3.28
N GLY A 97 33.12 -2.25 3.98
CA GLY A 97 33.59 -2.75 5.27
C GLY A 97 33.00 -2.04 6.48
N SER A 98 32.05 -1.12 6.31
CA SER A 98 31.32 -0.51 7.43
C SER A 98 30.42 -1.55 8.09
N VAL A 99 30.33 -1.53 9.43
CA VAL A 99 29.58 -2.52 10.22
C VAL A 99 28.56 -1.81 11.07
N TYR A 100 27.32 -2.30 11.03
CA TYR A 100 26.18 -1.79 11.77
C TYR A 100 25.57 -2.90 12.60
N SER A 101 25.06 -2.56 13.79
CA SER A 101 24.42 -3.50 14.70
C SER A 101 23.18 -2.88 15.31
N SER A 102 22.19 -3.71 15.62
CA SER A 102 21.11 -3.32 16.52
C SER A 102 21.47 -3.58 17.98
N ASP A 103 20.72 -2.96 18.88
CA ASP A 103 20.55 -3.46 20.24
C ASP A 103 19.81 -4.81 20.22
N GLU A 104 19.93 -5.58 21.32
CA GLU A 104 19.18 -6.81 21.51
C GLU A 104 17.69 -6.50 21.75
N VAL A 105 16.81 -7.18 21.02
CA VAL A 105 15.35 -7.06 21.15
C VAL A 105 14.77 -8.42 21.52
N VAL A 106 14.04 -8.46 22.63
CA VAL A 106 13.37 -9.67 23.13
C VAL A 106 12.03 -9.84 22.45
N THR A 107 11.78 -11.04 21.94
CA THR A 107 10.50 -11.41 21.34
C THR A 107 9.38 -11.35 22.39
N PRO A 108 8.32 -10.55 22.18
CA PRO A 108 7.23 -10.45 23.13
C PRO A 108 6.42 -11.75 23.22
N GLN A 109 5.53 -11.85 24.22
CA GLN A 109 4.56 -12.95 24.27
C GLN A 109 3.53 -12.78 23.15
N PRO A 110 3.00 -13.88 22.59
CA PRO A 110 2.02 -13.78 21.53
C PRO A 110 0.64 -13.34 22.02
N THR A 111 0.04 -12.40 21.29
CA THR A 111 -1.36 -11.97 21.48
C THR A 111 -2.12 -12.20 20.19
N GLN A 112 -3.32 -12.77 20.28
CA GLN A 112 -4.18 -13.08 19.12
C GLN A 112 -5.15 -11.93 18.80
N ILE A 113 -5.68 -11.92 17.58
CA ILE A 113 -6.84 -11.12 17.22
C ILE A 113 -8.11 -11.92 17.57
N ASP A 114 -8.86 -11.48 18.58
CA ASP A 114 -10.06 -12.18 19.02
C ASP A 114 -11.18 -12.00 17.99
N ASN A 115 -11.45 -10.76 17.60
CA ASN A 115 -12.44 -10.41 16.58
C ASN A 115 -11.87 -9.38 15.61
N LEU A 116 -12.23 -9.57 14.34
CA LEU A 116 -12.11 -8.58 13.28
C LEU A 116 -13.50 -8.51 12.66
N TYR A 117 -14.10 -7.34 12.63
CA TYR A 117 -15.48 -7.18 12.18
C TYR A 117 -15.72 -5.78 11.64
N ALA A 118 -16.68 -5.67 10.72
CA ALA A 118 -17.13 -4.41 10.19
C ALA A 118 -18.46 -3.98 10.83
N GLU A 119 -18.64 -2.67 11.00
CA GLU A 119 -19.88 -2.04 11.44
C GLU A 119 -20.15 -0.78 10.60
N ARG A 120 -21.42 -0.54 10.26
CA ARG A 120 -21.88 0.75 9.72
C ARG A 120 -21.96 1.75 10.87
N ASP A 121 -21.29 2.89 10.72
CA ASP A 121 -21.33 3.99 11.70
C ASP A 121 -20.98 5.32 11.01
N PHE A 122 -21.02 6.41 11.77
CA PHE A 122 -20.70 7.75 11.28
C PHE A 122 -19.40 8.29 11.87
N LYS A 123 -18.52 8.77 10.99
CA LYS A 123 -17.34 9.54 11.37
C LYS A 123 -17.69 11.04 11.48
N ASP A 124 -16.94 11.75 12.32
CA ASP A 124 -16.99 13.21 12.48
C ASP A 124 -18.35 13.78 12.92
N GLY A 125 -19.07 13.04 13.77
CA GLY A 125 -20.31 13.52 14.39
C GLY A 125 -21.50 13.52 13.43
N GLU A 126 -21.75 12.38 12.79
CA GLU A 126 -22.87 12.14 11.85
C GLU A 126 -22.71 12.71 10.44
N VAL A 127 -21.53 13.20 10.07
CA VAL A 127 -21.30 13.80 8.74
C VAL A 127 -20.94 12.76 7.69
N ASN A 128 -20.04 11.83 8.03
CA ASN A 128 -19.48 10.88 7.08
C ASN A 128 -19.95 9.47 7.44
N GLU A 129 -21.00 9.00 6.78
CA GLU A 129 -21.46 7.62 6.93
C GLU A 129 -20.53 6.64 6.21
N GLY A 130 -20.30 5.47 6.79
CA GLY A 130 -19.51 4.45 6.13
C GLY A 130 -19.39 3.18 6.94
N ILE A 131 -18.41 2.36 6.56
CA ILE A 131 -18.07 1.12 7.25
C ILE A 131 -16.78 1.35 8.04
N PHE A 132 -16.84 1.09 9.33
CA PHE A 132 -15.68 0.93 10.18
C PHE A 132 -15.30 -0.53 10.28
N ILE A 133 -14.00 -0.80 10.24
CA ILE A 133 -13.42 -2.11 10.53
C ILE A 133 -12.70 -2.02 11.87
N TYR A 134 -13.14 -2.84 12.80
CA TYR A 134 -12.69 -2.87 14.18
C TYR A 134 -11.96 -4.15 14.52
N VAL A 135 -11.00 -4.03 15.44
CA VAL A 135 -10.33 -5.15 16.09
C VAL A 135 -10.63 -5.17 17.59
N ASP A 136 -10.89 -6.37 18.08
CA ASP A 136 -10.83 -6.72 19.50
C ASP A 136 -9.66 -7.66 19.75
N SER A 137 -8.91 -7.42 20.82
CA SER A 137 -7.80 -8.27 21.24
C SER A 137 -7.64 -8.26 22.77
N GLU A 138 -7.45 -9.44 23.35
CA GLU A 138 -7.22 -9.65 24.77
C GLU A 138 -5.86 -10.34 25.01
N ASP A 139 -4.96 -9.66 25.71
CA ASP A 139 -3.75 -10.30 26.24
C ASP A 139 -4.04 -10.90 27.62
N LEU A 140 -4.29 -12.21 27.64
CA LEU A 140 -4.56 -12.98 28.86
C LEU A 140 -3.40 -12.93 29.89
N THR A 141 -2.19 -12.58 29.45
CA THR A 141 -1.00 -12.53 30.30
C THR A 141 -0.74 -11.14 30.88
N ASN A 142 -1.40 -10.10 30.38
CA ASN A 142 -1.12 -8.69 30.68
C ASN A 142 0.38 -8.35 30.61
N SER A 143 1.08 -8.94 29.64
CA SER A 143 2.51 -8.74 29.43
C SER A 143 2.82 -7.76 28.29
N ASN A 144 1.82 -7.46 27.46
CA ASN A 144 1.95 -6.64 26.26
C ASN A 144 1.13 -5.35 26.36
N GLU A 145 1.80 -4.21 26.22
CA GLU A 145 1.20 -2.87 26.32
C GLU A 145 0.99 -2.20 24.96
N TYR A 146 1.82 -2.50 23.95
CA TYR A 146 1.88 -1.75 22.69
C TYR A 146 1.61 -2.64 21.49
N TYR A 147 0.77 -2.14 20.59
CA TYR A 147 0.32 -2.86 19.41
C TYR A 147 0.38 -1.96 18.18
N ARG A 148 0.84 -2.52 17.07
CA ARG A 148 0.75 -1.92 15.73
C ARG A 148 -0.05 -2.80 14.81
N TYR A 149 -0.79 -2.17 13.91
CA TYR A 149 -1.59 -2.84 12.90
C TYR A 149 -1.17 -2.39 11.52
N VAL A 150 -1.17 -3.34 10.61
CA VAL A 150 -1.16 -3.08 9.16
C VAL A 150 -2.31 -3.87 8.55
N TYR A 151 -2.81 -3.43 7.41
CA TYR A 151 -3.82 -4.17 6.69
C TYR A 151 -3.51 -4.24 5.21
N GLU A 152 -4.02 -5.29 4.58
CA GLU A 152 -4.09 -5.48 3.14
C GLU A 152 -5.55 -5.58 2.77
N GLU A 153 -6.06 -4.62 2.01
CA GLU A 153 -7.42 -4.64 1.48
C GLU A 153 -7.42 -5.12 0.04
N THR A 154 -8.45 -5.87 -0.34
CA THR A 154 -8.64 -6.34 -1.71
C THR A 154 -10.11 -6.26 -2.05
N TYR A 155 -10.43 -5.68 -3.19
CA TYR A 155 -11.82 -5.49 -3.61
C TYR A 155 -12.01 -5.92 -5.07
N LYS A 156 -13.20 -6.44 -5.35
CA LYS A 156 -13.63 -6.84 -6.67
C LYS A 156 -14.07 -5.61 -7.46
N ILE A 157 -13.64 -5.52 -8.71
CA ILE A 157 -13.98 -4.47 -9.65
C ILE A 157 -14.76 -5.12 -10.78
N ILE A 158 -15.94 -4.59 -11.08
CA ILE A 158 -16.75 -5.04 -12.21
C ILE A 158 -16.93 -3.85 -13.15
N ALA A 159 -16.37 -3.95 -14.36
CA ALA A 159 -16.52 -2.92 -15.38
C ALA A 159 -18.00 -2.83 -15.81
N PRO A 160 -18.68 -1.67 -15.58
CA PRO A 160 -20.12 -1.55 -15.81
C PRO A 160 -20.51 -1.62 -17.29
N TYR A 161 -19.60 -1.21 -18.18
CA TYR A 161 -19.82 -1.10 -19.63
C TYR A 161 -18.82 -1.94 -20.42
N TRP A 162 -18.64 -3.19 -19.99
CA TRP A 162 -17.79 -4.16 -20.69
C TRP A 162 -18.46 -4.72 -21.96
N SER A 163 -17.65 -4.98 -22.99
CA SER A 163 -18.03 -5.64 -24.23
C SER A 163 -17.05 -6.76 -24.57
N PRO A 164 -17.48 -7.88 -25.19
CA PRO A 164 -16.56 -8.91 -25.69
C PRO A 164 -15.71 -8.43 -26.87
N LEU A 165 -16.03 -7.27 -27.44
CA LEU A 165 -15.31 -6.66 -28.54
C LEU A 165 -14.55 -5.42 -28.07
N ASP A 166 -13.46 -5.09 -28.74
CA ASP A 166 -12.85 -3.76 -28.66
C ASP A 166 -12.73 -3.08 -30.02
N ALA A 167 -12.57 -1.75 -30.02
CA ALA A 167 -12.45 -0.94 -31.22
C ALA A 167 -11.00 -0.76 -31.67
N TYR A 168 -10.80 -0.72 -32.99
CA TYR A 168 -9.51 -0.40 -33.59
C TYR A 168 -9.68 0.48 -34.82
N VAL A 169 -8.61 1.17 -35.20
CA VAL A 169 -8.57 2.02 -36.39
C VAL A 169 -8.24 1.17 -37.62
N ILE A 170 -9.17 1.07 -38.58
CA ILE A 170 -8.97 0.34 -39.85
C ILE A 170 -8.20 1.21 -40.85
N SER A 171 -8.63 2.46 -41.02
CA SER A 171 -8.09 3.37 -42.03
C SER A 171 -8.14 4.82 -41.55
N ARG A 172 -7.08 5.56 -41.86
CA ARG A 172 -6.89 6.99 -41.57
C ARG A 172 -6.88 7.86 -42.82
N VAL A 173 -7.05 7.26 -44.00
CA VAL A 173 -6.88 7.95 -45.28
C VAL A 173 -8.12 8.77 -45.58
N VAL A 174 -8.01 10.11 -45.68
CA VAL A 174 -9.15 10.96 -46.08
C VAL A 174 -9.49 10.73 -47.56
N PRO A 175 -10.77 10.52 -47.95
CA PRO A 175 -11.98 10.58 -47.13
C PRO A 175 -12.44 9.25 -46.48
N ASP A 176 -11.72 8.15 -46.71
CA ASP A 176 -11.97 6.79 -46.18
C ASP A 176 -11.39 6.58 -44.75
N ILE A 177 -11.82 7.39 -43.78
CA ILE A 177 -11.54 7.11 -42.36
C ILE A 177 -12.56 6.09 -41.86
N ARG A 178 -12.09 4.99 -41.27
CA ARG A 178 -12.90 3.86 -40.79
C ARG A 178 -12.33 3.25 -39.52
N VAL A 179 -13.23 2.74 -38.70
CA VAL A 179 -12.96 1.96 -37.49
C VAL A 179 -13.65 0.60 -37.61
N GLY A 180 -13.18 -0.36 -36.82
CA GLY A 180 -13.76 -1.70 -36.72
C GLY A 180 -13.69 -2.22 -35.30
N THR A 181 -14.17 -3.43 -35.12
CA THR A 181 -14.11 -4.15 -33.84
C THR A 181 -13.39 -5.48 -33.99
N PHE A 182 -12.78 -5.95 -32.90
CA PHE A 182 -12.14 -7.26 -32.80
C PHE A 182 -12.51 -7.93 -31.47
N ASP A 183 -12.49 -9.26 -31.40
CA ASP A 183 -12.72 -9.99 -30.16
C ASP A 183 -11.58 -9.76 -29.16
N ARG A 184 -11.91 -9.46 -27.91
CA ARG A 184 -10.92 -9.36 -26.83
C ARG A 184 -10.29 -10.73 -26.54
N GLU A 185 -8.99 -10.75 -26.25
CA GLU A 185 -8.26 -11.98 -25.90
C GLU A 185 -8.41 -12.35 -24.42
N GLU A 186 -8.59 -11.36 -23.55
CA GLU A 186 -8.71 -11.51 -22.10
C GLU A 186 -10.08 -11.04 -21.58
N ASP A 187 -10.51 -11.64 -20.46
CA ASP A 187 -11.71 -11.17 -19.74
C ASP A 187 -11.33 -10.00 -18.83
N GLU A 188 -11.63 -8.81 -19.32
CA GLU A 188 -11.39 -7.53 -18.65
C GLU A 188 -12.64 -6.98 -17.93
N ARG A 189 -13.63 -7.86 -17.66
CA ARG A 189 -14.84 -7.46 -16.96
C ARG A 189 -14.70 -7.47 -15.45
N ILE A 190 -14.01 -8.49 -14.93
CA ILE A 190 -13.86 -8.73 -13.49
C ILE A 190 -12.38 -8.67 -13.14
N CYS A 191 -12.03 -7.74 -12.25
CA CYS A 191 -10.67 -7.57 -11.76
C CYS A 191 -10.66 -7.48 -10.23
N TYR A 192 -9.46 -7.55 -9.67
CA TYR A 192 -9.19 -7.42 -8.25
C TYR A 192 -8.06 -6.42 -8.06
N ASN A 193 -8.21 -5.51 -7.11
CA ASN A 193 -7.11 -4.63 -6.72
C ASN A 193 -6.77 -4.85 -5.25
N THR A 194 -5.48 -5.00 -4.97
CA THR A 194 -4.94 -5.23 -3.62
C THR A 194 -4.10 -4.03 -3.20
N VAL A 195 -4.39 -3.46 -2.04
CA VAL A 195 -3.73 -2.26 -1.52
C VAL A 195 -3.32 -2.48 -0.06
N THR A 196 -2.09 -2.13 0.27
CA THR A 196 -1.56 -2.19 1.64
C THR A 196 -1.69 -0.84 2.35
N SER A 197 -1.98 -0.87 3.65
CA SER A 197 -2.05 0.31 4.52
C SER A 197 -0.73 1.09 4.54
N LYS A 198 -0.82 2.43 4.43
CA LYS A 198 0.35 3.33 4.49
C LYS A 198 0.51 4.05 5.83
N ASN A 199 -0.57 4.18 6.60
CA ASN A 199 -0.57 4.92 7.86
C ASN A 199 -0.03 4.03 8.99
N VAL A 200 0.67 4.63 9.95
CA VAL A 200 1.02 3.93 11.19
C VAL A 200 -0.23 3.88 12.06
N ILE A 201 -0.71 2.66 12.33
CA ILE A 201 -1.89 2.41 13.16
C ILE A 201 -1.40 1.74 14.43
N GLN A 202 -1.38 2.48 15.53
CA GLN A 202 -0.84 2.01 16.80
C GLN A 202 -1.76 2.32 17.97
N ILE A 203 -1.69 1.48 19.00
CA ILE A 203 -2.39 1.71 20.26
C ILE A 203 -1.62 1.18 21.46
N GLU A 204 -1.70 1.92 22.55
CA GLU A 204 -1.33 1.48 23.88
C GLU A 204 -2.57 0.89 24.58
N ALA A 205 -2.51 -0.40 24.96
CA ALA A 205 -3.61 -1.13 25.59
C ALA A 205 -4.00 -0.56 26.95
N SER A 206 -3.11 0.16 27.64
CA SER A 206 -3.41 0.86 28.90
C SER A 206 -4.52 1.91 28.76
N ASN A 207 -4.80 2.37 27.54
CA ASN A 207 -5.91 3.26 27.23
C ASN A 207 -7.28 2.57 27.34
N TYR A 208 -7.32 1.24 27.48
CA TYR A 208 -8.54 0.47 27.65
C TYR A 208 -8.69 -0.12 29.06
N ASN A 209 -9.93 -0.33 29.47
CA ASN A 209 -10.23 -0.99 30.74
C ASN A 209 -9.68 -2.42 30.73
N ASN A 210 -8.92 -2.78 31.78
CA ASN A 210 -8.29 -4.09 31.96
C ASN A 210 -7.31 -4.50 30.83
N ASN A 211 -6.64 -3.55 30.16
CA ASN A 211 -5.70 -3.81 29.06
C ASN A 211 -6.29 -4.62 27.90
N ARG A 212 -7.61 -4.57 27.72
CA ARG A 212 -8.32 -5.27 26.65
C ARG A 212 -8.68 -4.29 25.54
N ILE A 213 -8.09 -4.46 24.37
CA ILE A 213 -8.41 -3.67 23.19
C ILE A 213 -9.81 -4.07 22.73
N ASN A 214 -10.73 -3.12 22.72
CA ASN A 214 -12.10 -3.33 22.25
C ASN A 214 -12.48 -2.23 21.27
N LYS A 215 -13.11 -2.62 20.15
CA LYS A 215 -13.62 -1.71 19.12
C LYS A 215 -12.55 -0.70 18.66
N PHE A 216 -11.31 -1.16 18.47
CA PHE A 216 -10.23 -0.31 17.96
C PHE A 216 -10.34 -0.17 16.44
N SER A 217 -10.48 1.07 15.96
CA SER A 217 -10.71 1.38 14.54
C SER A 217 -9.43 1.21 13.72
N ILE A 218 -9.41 0.25 12.80
CA ILE A 218 -8.30 0.02 11.87
C ILE A 218 -8.50 0.78 10.56
N ARG A 219 -9.73 0.77 10.04
CA ARG A 219 -10.05 1.34 8.73
C ARG A 219 -11.46 1.90 8.75
N PHE A 220 -11.62 3.10 8.19
CA PHE A 220 -12.91 3.66 7.82
C PHE A 220 -12.97 3.72 6.29
N ILE A 221 -14.09 3.26 5.73
CA ILE A 221 -14.41 3.30 4.31
C ILE A 221 -15.69 4.11 4.17
N ASP A 222 -15.61 5.22 3.46
CA ASP A 222 -16.77 6.07 3.18
C ASP A 222 -17.83 5.30 2.36
N ARG A 223 -19.11 5.53 2.64
CA ARG A 223 -20.23 4.86 1.96
C ARG A 223 -20.16 4.99 0.44
N ASP A 224 -19.75 6.15 -0.06
CA ASP A 224 -19.72 6.44 -1.50
C ASP A 224 -18.41 5.98 -2.17
N ASN A 225 -17.53 5.29 -1.43
CA ASN A 225 -16.26 4.79 -1.96
C ASN A 225 -16.47 3.55 -2.84
N THR A 226 -16.02 3.62 -4.09
CA THR A 226 -16.19 2.56 -5.10
C THR A 226 -15.54 1.23 -4.75
N ILE A 227 -14.63 1.17 -3.76
CA ILE A 227 -14.11 -0.13 -3.27
C ILE A 227 -15.19 -1.00 -2.60
N LEU A 228 -16.31 -0.39 -2.20
CA LEU A 228 -17.49 -1.09 -1.68
C LEU A 228 -18.51 -1.45 -2.77
N ALA A 229 -18.27 -1.10 -4.05
CA ALA A 229 -19.22 -1.33 -5.13
C ALA A 229 -19.53 -2.83 -5.36
N SER A 230 -18.67 -3.70 -4.88
CA SER A 230 -18.76 -5.15 -4.96
C SER A 230 -18.11 -5.77 -3.72
N ARG A 231 -17.87 -7.08 -3.74
CA ARG A 231 -17.27 -7.81 -2.62
C ARG A 231 -15.91 -7.23 -2.22
N TYR A 232 -15.74 -7.03 -0.91
CA TYR A 232 -14.55 -6.46 -0.28
C TYR A 232 -13.93 -7.46 0.70
N SER A 233 -12.60 -7.45 0.81
CA SER A 233 -11.82 -8.22 1.77
C SER A 233 -10.78 -7.33 2.44
N ILE A 234 -10.52 -7.59 3.73
CA ILE A 234 -9.41 -6.99 4.45
C ILE A 234 -8.74 -8.05 5.32
N LEU A 235 -7.41 -8.16 5.21
CA LEU A 235 -6.54 -8.90 6.12
C LEU A 235 -5.86 -7.91 7.04
N VAL A 236 -6.16 -7.98 8.34
CA VAL A 236 -5.49 -7.19 9.36
C VAL A 236 -4.41 -8.04 10.01
N LYS A 237 -3.19 -7.50 10.09
CA LYS A 237 -2.06 -8.06 10.83
C LYS A 237 -1.77 -7.19 12.04
N GLN A 238 -1.77 -7.81 13.20
CA GLN A 238 -1.43 -7.22 14.49
C GLN A 238 0.00 -7.61 14.83
N PHE A 239 0.79 -6.64 15.28
CA PHE A 239 2.13 -6.83 15.82
C PHE A 239 2.15 -6.38 17.28
N VAL A 240 2.70 -7.22 18.15
CA VAL A 240 3.08 -6.80 19.50
C VAL A 240 4.42 -6.08 19.42
N GLU A 241 4.50 -4.92 20.06
CA GLU A 241 5.67 -4.05 19.99
C GLU A 241 6.29 -3.79 21.36
N SER A 242 7.59 -3.49 21.34
CA SER A 242 8.25 -2.90 22.50
C SER A 242 7.88 -1.42 22.61
N ARG A 243 8.01 -0.86 23.82
CA ARG A 243 7.85 0.59 24.04
C ARG A 243 8.78 1.42 23.13
N ALA A 244 10.01 0.95 22.91
CA ALA A 244 10.97 1.64 22.06
C ALA A 244 10.51 1.69 20.59
N ALA A 245 9.96 0.57 20.08
CA ALA A 245 9.38 0.52 18.73
C ALA A 245 8.15 1.44 18.60
N PHE A 246 7.24 1.40 19.58
CA PHE A 246 6.07 2.28 19.61
C PHE A 246 6.45 3.77 19.51
N ASN A 247 7.38 4.23 20.36
CA ASN A 247 7.86 5.61 20.37
C ASN A 247 8.57 6.00 19.05
N TYR A 248 9.32 5.07 18.45
CA TYR A 248 9.99 5.30 17.17
C TYR A 248 8.98 5.59 16.07
N TYR A 249 7.94 4.76 15.94
CA TYR A 249 6.89 4.94 14.94
C TYR A 249 5.98 6.13 15.22
N GLU A 250 5.70 6.46 16.49
CA GLU A 250 4.99 7.69 16.87
C GLU A 250 5.79 8.94 16.41
N THR A 251 7.11 8.92 16.62
CA THR A 251 8.00 9.99 16.15
C THR A 251 7.98 10.08 14.63
N LEU A 252 8.06 8.95 13.93
CA LEU A 252 8.02 8.89 12.46
C LEU A 252 6.70 9.43 11.88
N GLN A 253 5.56 9.05 12.46
CA GLN A 253 4.23 9.56 12.11
C GLN A 253 4.16 11.09 12.31
N SER A 254 4.63 11.59 13.47
CA SER A 254 4.59 13.03 13.79
C SER A 254 5.38 13.90 12.80
N LEU A 255 6.45 13.35 12.23
CA LEU A 255 7.27 14.02 11.23
C LEU A 255 6.61 13.99 9.85
N SER A 256 5.97 12.88 9.49
CA SER A 256 5.26 12.72 8.22
C SER A 256 4.03 13.63 8.13
N ASP A 257 3.27 13.76 9.22
CA ASP A 257 2.06 14.59 9.25
C ASP A 257 2.37 16.10 9.24
N SER A 258 3.61 16.50 9.51
CA SER A 258 4.03 17.90 9.58
C SER A 258 4.16 18.59 8.21
N GLU A 259 4.12 17.86 7.09
CA GLU A 259 4.18 18.43 5.73
C GLU A 259 2.99 19.35 5.40
N SER A 260 1.87 19.28 6.14
CA SER A 260 0.74 20.17 5.93
C SER A 260 0.90 21.57 6.56
N SER A 261 1.97 21.80 7.33
CA SER A 261 2.23 23.03 8.06
C SER A 261 3.40 23.78 7.41
N LEU A 262 3.16 25.01 6.94
CA LEU A 262 4.19 25.94 6.41
C LEU A 262 5.29 26.30 7.45
N TYR A 263 5.23 25.75 8.65
CA TYR A 263 6.30 25.75 9.64
C TYR A 263 7.03 24.41 9.56
N GLN A 264 8.18 24.40 8.90
CA GLN A 264 9.13 23.29 8.96
C GLN A 264 9.50 23.07 10.42
N VAL A 265 9.05 21.96 11.01
CA VAL A 265 9.66 21.45 12.24
C VAL A 265 11.12 21.19 11.86
N GLN A 266 12.08 21.84 12.53
CA GLN A 266 13.49 21.46 12.39
C GLN A 266 13.61 20.04 12.90
N THR A 267 13.62 19.09 11.96
CA THR A 267 13.66 17.66 12.23
C THR A 267 15.00 17.31 12.86
N GLY A 268 14.97 16.93 14.14
CA GLY A 268 16.09 16.21 14.74
C GLY A 268 16.28 14.85 14.07
N PHE A 269 17.43 14.22 14.29
CA PHE A 269 17.65 12.83 13.89
C PHE A 269 16.73 11.90 14.70
N ILE A 270 15.99 11.01 14.02
CA ILE A 270 15.17 9.99 14.68
C ILE A 270 16.11 8.89 15.15
N GLU A 271 16.37 8.86 16.45
CA GLU A 271 17.21 7.83 17.06
C GLU A 271 16.43 6.51 17.13
N GLY A 272 16.93 5.49 16.41
CA GLY A 272 16.45 4.11 16.53
C GLY A 272 17.33 3.29 17.48
N ASN A 273 17.27 1.96 17.34
CA ASN A 273 18.12 1.04 18.09
C ASN A 273 19.28 0.47 17.26
N LEU A 274 19.62 1.13 16.15
CA LEU A 274 20.71 0.75 15.25
C LEU A 274 21.87 1.73 15.39
N HIS A 275 23.10 1.21 15.36
CA HIS A 275 24.31 2.01 15.49
C HIS A 275 25.45 1.48 14.62
N SER A 276 26.31 2.39 14.17
CA SER A 276 27.55 2.04 13.46
C SER A 276 28.60 1.57 14.47
N VAL A 277 29.11 0.36 14.26
CA VAL A 277 30.21 -0.24 15.04
C VAL A 277 31.55 0.33 14.58
N THR A 278 31.66 0.65 13.29
CA THR A 278 32.88 1.19 12.67
C THR A 278 33.07 2.69 12.93
N ASN A 279 32.00 3.48 12.98
CA ASN A 279 32.06 4.93 13.20
C ASN A 279 30.95 5.42 14.13
N LYS A 280 31.30 5.69 15.40
CA LYS A 280 30.34 6.14 16.42
C LYS A 280 29.69 7.51 16.17
N ASN A 281 30.21 8.30 15.23
CA ASN A 281 29.64 9.59 14.85
C ASN A 281 28.73 9.48 13.61
N GLU A 282 28.60 8.28 13.04
CA GLU A 282 27.74 8.02 11.90
C GLU A 282 26.30 7.77 12.36
N ASN A 283 25.37 8.45 11.71
CA ASN A 283 23.95 8.30 11.96
C ASN A 283 23.40 7.12 11.14
N VAL A 284 22.59 6.27 11.79
CA VAL A 284 21.89 5.14 11.16
C VAL A 284 20.40 5.30 11.43
N ILE A 285 19.62 5.37 10.37
CA ILE A 285 18.16 5.52 10.47
C ILE A 285 17.53 4.14 10.43
N GLY A 286 16.52 3.93 11.25
CA GLY A 286 15.76 2.69 11.23
C GLY A 286 15.57 2.08 12.61
N PHE A 287 14.81 1.00 12.66
CA PHE A 287 14.57 0.28 13.89
C PHE A 287 14.55 -1.23 13.59
N PHE A 288 15.35 -1.99 14.33
CA PHE A 288 15.26 -3.44 14.35
C PHE A 288 14.24 -3.85 15.40
N GLN A 289 13.19 -4.53 14.99
CA GLN A 289 12.17 -5.05 15.91
C GLN A 289 11.96 -6.54 15.74
N VAL A 290 11.58 -7.17 16.85
CA VAL A 290 11.10 -8.55 16.89
C VAL A 290 9.71 -8.52 17.48
N SER A 291 8.74 -9.05 16.75
CA SER A 291 7.33 -8.94 17.09
C SER A 291 6.65 -10.30 17.05
N SER A 292 5.73 -10.52 17.99
CA SER A 292 4.71 -11.53 17.75
C SER A 292 3.66 -10.97 16.80
N SER A 293 3.21 -11.79 15.87
CA SER A 293 2.25 -11.44 14.84
C SER A 293 1.02 -12.34 14.85
N ALA A 294 -0.15 -11.74 14.68
CA ALA A 294 -1.41 -12.43 14.48
C ALA A 294 -2.15 -11.79 13.32
N GLU A 295 -2.88 -12.58 12.53
CA GLU A 295 -3.61 -12.07 11.38
C GLU A 295 -5.02 -12.64 11.30
N LYS A 296 -5.95 -11.83 10.77
CA LYS A 296 -7.33 -12.24 10.56
C LYS A 296 -7.86 -11.57 9.30
N ARG A 297 -8.59 -12.32 8.48
CA ARG A 297 -9.24 -11.84 7.25
C ARG A 297 -10.75 -11.90 7.40
N ILE A 298 -11.43 -10.88 6.91
CA ILE A 298 -12.88 -10.89 6.71
C ILE A 298 -13.23 -10.56 5.25
N PHE A 299 -14.43 -10.95 4.85
CA PHE A 299 -15.07 -10.60 3.59
C PHE A 299 -16.45 -10.06 3.90
N PHE A 300 -16.93 -9.09 3.12
CA PHE A 300 -18.30 -8.60 3.16
C PHE A 300 -18.69 -7.92 1.85
N GLU A 301 -19.98 -7.73 1.66
CA GLU A 301 -20.57 -6.98 0.56
C GLU A 301 -21.28 -5.72 1.06
N PHE A 302 -21.57 -4.79 0.16
CA PHE A 302 -22.29 -3.56 0.50
C PHE A 302 -23.66 -3.85 1.13
N GLU A 303 -24.39 -4.83 0.59
CA GLU A 303 -25.73 -5.22 1.04
C GLU A 303 -25.76 -5.76 2.48
N ASP A 304 -24.63 -6.28 2.99
CA ASP A 304 -24.53 -6.75 4.39
C ASP A 304 -24.74 -5.61 5.41
N TYR A 305 -24.39 -4.38 5.02
CA TYR A 305 -24.38 -3.19 5.88
C TYR A 305 -25.37 -2.10 5.43
N PHE A 306 -25.74 -2.10 4.15
CA PHE A 306 -26.67 -1.16 3.53
C PHE A 306 -27.81 -1.88 2.80
N PRO A 307 -28.62 -2.69 3.51
CA PRO A 307 -29.60 -3.56 2.87
C PRO A 307 -30.68 -2.77 2.11
N GLY A 308 -30.84 -3.07 0.82
CA GLY A 308 -31.78 -2.42 -0.08
C GLY A 308 -31.38 -1.01 -0.54
N GLU A 309 -30.14 -0.58 -0.28
CA GLU A 309 -29.57 0.65 -0.83
C GLU A 309 -28.73 0.35 -2.07
N ASP A 310 -28.59 1.33 -2.98
CA ASP A 310 -27.73 1.18 -4.15
C ASP A 310 -26.25 1.30 -3.74
N PRO A 311 -25.37 0.38 -4.17
CA PRO A 311 -23.93 0.48 -3.93
C PRO A 311 -23.32 1.67 -4.67
N PRO A 312 -22.14 2.15 -4.24
CA PRO A 312 -21.43 3.21 -4.95
C PRO A 312 -21.09 2.77 -6.37
N SER A 313 -21.21 3.70 -7.32
CA SER A 313 -20.92 3.45 -8.73
C SER A 313 -19.63 4.15 -9.14
N TYR A 314 -18.92 3.53 -10.09
CA TYR A 314 -17.85 4.20 -10.82
C TYR A 314 -18.43 5.39 -11.62
N ASP A 315 -17.67 6.49 -11.66
CA ASP A 315 -18.00 7.65 -12.49
C ASP A 315 -17.71 7.33 -13.95
N CYS A 316 -18.75 6.87 -14.65
CA CYS A 316 -18.66 6.34 -16.00
C CYS A 316 -19.66 7.00 -16.93
N GLU A 317 -19.19 7.44 -18.10
CA GLU A 317 -20.00 8.07 -19.13
C GLU A 317 -19.96 7.25 -20.43
N LEU A 318 -21.11 7.15 -21.11
CA LEU A 318 -21.18 6.59 -22.46
C LEU A 318 -21.11 7.74 -23.47
N LEU A 319 -20.07 7.72 -24.30
CA LEU A 319 -19.79 8.74 -25.31
C LEU A 319 -20.08 8.21 -26.71
N THR A 320 -20.52 9.09 -27.62
CA THR A 320 -20.64 8.80 -29.07
C THR A 320 -19.71 9.72 -29.86
N PRO A 321 -18.38 9.53 -29.76
CA PRO A 321 -17.42 10.47 -30.33
C PRO A 321 -17.46 10.46 -31.87
N GLN A 322 -17.22 11.62 -32.46
CA GLN A 322 -17.20 11.79 -33.91
C GLN A 322 -16.01 11.04 -34.52
N LEU A 323 -16.27 10.26 -35.57
CA LEU A 323 -15.27 9.61 -36.41
C LEU A 323 -14.47 10.62 -37.24
N LYS A 324 -15.14 11.71 -37.68
CA LYS A 324 -14.57 12.77 -38.52
C LYS A 324 -14.91 14.15 -37.97
N ASN A 325 -13.96 15.07 -38.04
CA ASN A 325 -14.19 16.49 -37.75
C ASN A 325 -14.89 17.20 -38.91
N ILE A 326 -15.43 18.40 -38.64
CA ILE A 326 -15.94 19.30 -39.68
C ILE A 326 -14.80 19.61 -40.65
N GLY A 327 -14.94 19.20 -41.92
CA GLY A 327 -13.89 19.31 -42.94
C GLY A 327 -13.21 17.98 -43.31
N GLY A 328 -13.55 16.87 -42.62
CA GLY A 328 -13.19 15.51 -43.02
C GLY A 328 -11.86 14.97 -42.48
N SER A 329 -11.19 15.68 -41.56
CA SER A 329 -10.03 15.16 -40.83
C SER A 329 -10.45 14.16 -39.74
N GLU A 330 -9.47 13.45 -39.16
CA GLU A 330 -9.68 12.51 -38.05
C GLU A 330 -10.41 13.18 -36.88
N GLY A 331 -11.48 12.53 -36.39
CA GLY A 331 -12.27 12.97 -35.25
C GLY A 331 -11.78 12.41 -33.91
N TYR A 332 -12.49 12.77 -32.83
CA TYR A 332 -12.13 12.39 -31.46
C TYR A 332 -12.17 10.87 -31.23
N LEU A 333 -12.99 10.13 -32.00
CA LEU A 333 -13.03 8.66 -31.90
C LEU A 333 -11.67 8.03 -32.20
N ILE A 334 -10.99 8.47 -33.27
CA ILE A 334 -9.66 7.95 -33.65
C ILE A 334 -8.63 8.28 -32.58
N TYR A 335 -8.61 9.54 -32.13
CA TYR A 335 -7.67 9.99 -31.11
C TYR A 335 -7.86 9.24 -29.78
N GLY A 336 -9.10 9.01 -29.35
CA GLY A 336 -9.36 8.32 -28.09
C GLY A 336 -9.06 6.82 -28.13
N ILE A 337 -9.26 6.15 -29.28
CA ILE A 337 -8.78 4.77 -29.48
C ILE A 337 -7.25 4.73 -29.37
N ASP A 338 -6.54 5.64 -30.05
CA ASP A 338 -5.06 5.66 -30.05
C ASP A 338 -4.42 5.98 -28.69
N LYS A 339 -5.19 6.55 -27.78
CA LYS A 339 -4.75 7.01 -26.47
C LYS A 339 -5.37 6.23 -25.33
N ASP A 340 -6.10 5.15 -25.65
CA ASP A 340 -6.81 4.31 -24.69
C ASP A 340 -7.67 5.15 -23.72
N LEU A 341 -8.34 6.19 -24.22
CA LEU A 341 -9.14 7.08 -23.37
C LEU A 341 -10.48 6.46 -22.98
N PHE A 342 -11.00 5.57 -23.82
CA PHE A 342 -12.27 4.89 -23.66
C PHE A 342 -12.21 3.51 -24.31
N THR A 343 -13.16 2.65 -23.98
CA THR A 343 -13.28 1.29 -24.50
C THR A 343 -14.57 1.13 -25.30
N PHE A 344 -14.58 0.24 -26.29
CA PHE A 344 -15.82 -0.03 -27.04
C PHE A 344 -16.87 -0.66 -26.14
N TYR A 345 -18.09 -0.12 -26.15
CA TYR A 345 -19.22 -0.72 -25.46
C TYR A 345 -20.22 -1.33 -26.44
N ASN A 346 -20.65 -0.56 -27.44
CA ASN A 346 -21.64 -1.02 -28.41
C ASN A 346 -21.59 -0.22 -29.72
N GLU A 347 -22.26 -0.70 -30.76
CA GLU A 347 -22.54 0.10 -31.96
C GLU A 347 -23.64 1.14 -31.66
N THR A 348 -23.57 2.30 -32.34
CA THR A 348 -24.59 3.34 -32.21
C THR A 348 -25.89 2.93 -32.87
N GLU A 349 -27.00 3.05 -32.15
CA GLU A 349 -28.34 2.72 -32.63
C GLU A 349 -29.25 3.96 -32.67
N PRO A 350 -29.83 4.34 -33.84
CA PRO A 350 -29.67 3.70 -35.15
C PRO A 350 -28.27 3.93 -35.74
N PRO A 351 -27.81 3.07 -36.69
CA PRO A 351 -26.48 3.16 -37.28
C PRO A 351 -26.16 4.55 -37.82
N ASN A 352 -25.05 5.12 -37.35
CA ASN A 352 -24.56 6.45 -37.75
C ASN A 352 -23.10 6.39 -38.20
N VAL A 353 -22.83 6.75 -39.45
CA VAL A 353 -21.48 6.71 -40.03
C VAL A 353 -20.52 7.74 -39.42
N ASP A 354 -21.03 8.83 -38.87
CA ASP A 354 -20.21 9.88 -38.26
C ASP A 354 -19.91 9.60 -36.79
N THR A 355 -20.72 8.78 -36.11
CA THR A 355 -20.53 8.35 -34.73
C THR A 355 -20.84 6.85 -34.62
N PRO A 356 -19.99 5.97 -35.19
CA PRO A 356 -20.34 4.55 -35.36
C PRO A 356 -20.44 3.78 -34.05
N PHE A 357 -19.75 4.21 -33.00
CA PHE A 357 -19.63 3.49 -31.74
C PHE A 357 -20.10 4.31 -30.53
N VAL A 358 -20.61 3.59 -29.53
CA VAL A 358 -20.77 4.02 -28.15
C VAL A 358 -19.55 3.53 -27.37
N MET A 359 -18.82 4.47 -26.75
CA MET A 359 -17.59 4.20 -26.01
C MET A 359 -17.81 4.44 -24.51
N ALA A 360 -17.24 3.61 -23.65
CA ALA A 360 -17.24 3.80 -22.20
C ALA A 360 -16.03 4.64 -21.77
N TYR A 361 -16.28 5.75 -21.09
CA TYR A 361 -15.27 6.68 -20.60
C TYR A 361 -15.34 6.82 -19.07
N PRO A 362 -14.20 6.88 -18.36
CA PRO A 362 -12.85 6.54 -18.84
C PRO A 362 -12.75 5.06 -19.27
N ASN A 363 -11.65 4.67 -19.92
CA ASN A 363 -11.40 3.29 -20.36
C ASN A 363 -11.64 2.23 -19.28
N SER A 364 -11.37 2.57 -18.01
CA SER A 364 -11.64 1.71 -16.85
C SER A 364 -13.09 1.27 -16.67
N CYS A 365 -14.04 1.95 -17.30
CA CYS A 365 -15.47 1.61 -17.26
C CYS A 365 -15.85 0.41 -18.16
N GLY A 366 -15.01 0.07 -19.14
CA GLY A 366 -15.17 -1.13 -19.97
C GLY A 366 -13.99 -2.11 -19.89
N ASP A 367 -12.85 -1.68 -19.34
CA ASP A 367 -11.67 -2.52 -19.09
C ASP A 367 -11.19 -2.32 -17.64
N CYS A 368 -11.48 -3.28 -16.75
CA CYS A 368 -11.10 -3.16 -15.34
C CYS A 368 -9.60 -3.30 -15.09
N THR A 369 -8.79 -3.73 -16.06
CA THR A 369 -7.35 -3.99 -15.87
C THR A 369 -6.55 -2.70 -15.66
N VAL A 370 -7.13 -1.57 -16.04
CA VAL A 370 -6.64 -0.22 -15.73
C VAL A 370 -6.61 0.04 -14.22
N LEU A 371 -7.49 -0.61 -13.47
CA LEU A 371 -7.67 -0.41 -12.02
C LEU A 371 -7.18 -1.59 -11.16
N GLY A 372 -6.97 -2.76 -11.76
CA GLY A 372 -6.61 -3.98 -11.03
C GLY A 372 -6.13 -5.10 -11.95
N SER A 373 -6.01 -6.29 -11.39
CA SER A 373 -5.62 -7.50 -12.13
C SER A 373 -6.83 -8.37 -12.40
N ASN A 374 -6.92 -8.96 -13.60
CA ASN A 374 -7.91 -10.00 -13.92
C ASN A 374 -7.56 -11.38 -13.31
N VAL A 375 -6.43 -11.48 -12.60
CA VAL A 375 -6.03 -12.68 -11.86
C VAL A 375 -6.69 -12.67 -10.48
N VAL A 376 -7.50 -13.70 -10.22
CA VAL A 376 -8.14 -13.92 -8.91
C VAL A 376 -7.06 -14.21 -7.85
N PRO A 377 -7.03 -13.49 -6.72
CA PRO A 377 -6.11 -13.78 -5.62
C PRO A 377 -6.35 -15.15 -4.99
N ASP A 378 -5.30 -15.88 -4.61
CA ASP A 378 -5.40 -17.24 -4.07
C ASP A 378 -6.25 -17.35 -2.79
N PHE A 379 -6.29 -16.29 -1.98
CA PHE A 379 -7.09 -16.24 -0.76
C PHE A 379 -8.56 -15.87 -1.01
N TRP A 380 -8.91 -15.47 -2.24
CA TRP A 380 -10.21 -14.91 -2.56
C TRP A 380 -11.29 -15.98 -2.55
N VAL A 381 -12.36 -15.75 -1.79
CA VAL A 381 -13.50 -16.67 -1.68
C VAL A 381 -14.77 -15.94 -2.10
N GLU A 382 -15.42 -16.45 -3.14
CA GLU A 382 -16.78 -16.08 -3.55
C GLU A 382 -17.81 -16.75 -2.60
N ASP A 383 -18.98 -16.15 -2.43
CA ASP A 383 -20.06 -16.72 -1.60
C ASP A 383 -20.79 -17.91 -2.22
#